data_AF-A0A352MIC8-F1
#
_entry.id   AF-A0A352MIC8-F1
#
_cell.length_a   1.000
_cell.length_b   1.000
_cell.length_c   1.000
_cell.angle_alpha   90.00
_cell.angle_beta   90.00
_cell.angle_gamma   90.00
#
_symmetry.space_group_name_H-M   'P 1'
#
loop_
_entity.id
_entity.type
_entity.pdbx_description
1 polymer ?
#
loop_
_entity_poly.entity_id
_entity_poly.type
_entity_poly.pdbx_seq_one_letter_code
_entity_poly.pdbx_strand_id
1 'polypeptide(L)'
;TEWAFDFTGKIYSCTATVGKADELLGTYYPEISRKNSIIEQWESRDITSIPECKECSVQLACGGGCGSVAKNRTGKICASDCRPVKELMELGFSAYFDQSH
;
A
#
# COMPACT_ATOMS: atom_id res chain seq x y z
N THR A 1 2.50 -8.10 -1.35
CA THR A 1 3.34 -7.13 -0.61
C THR A 1 4.58 -6.82 -1.42
N GLU A 2 4.99 -5.56 -1.49
CA GLU A 2 6.27 -5.12 -2.06
C GLU A 2 7.37 -5.25 -0.98
N TRP A 3 8.63 -5.35 -1.38
CA TRP A 3 9.78 -5.25 -0.47
C TRP A 3 10.81 -4.30 -1.08
N ALA A 4 11.24 -3.32 -0.31
CA ALA A 4 12.27 -2.36 -0.73
C ALA A 4 13.56 -2.57 0.05
N PHE A 5 14.66 -2.72 -0.68
CA PHE A 5 16.00 -2.95 -0.13
C PHE A 5 16.85 -1.72 -0.47
N ASP A 6 17.30 -0.97 0.53
CA ASP A 6 18.14 0.21 0.30
C ASP A 6 19.63 -0.14 0.21
N PHE A 7 20.42 0.77 -0.34
CA PHE A 7 21.87 0.56 -0.54
C PHE A 7 22.67 0.41 0.78
N THR A 8 22.06 0.70 1.93
CA THR A 8 22.72 0.62 3.26
C THR A 8 22.53 -0.73 3.94
N GLY A 9 21.87 -1.69 3.30
CA GLY A 9 21.61 -3.00 3.89
C GLY A 9 20.27 -3.09 4.63
N LYS A 10 19.36 -2.11 4.47
CA LYS A 10 18.07 -2.05 5.18
C LYS A 10 16.89 -2.47 4.32
N ILE A 11 15.85 -2.98 4.97
CA ILE A 11 14.63 -3.49 4.35
C ILE A 11 13.42 -2.66 4.79
N TYR A 12 12.52 -2.34 3.86
CA TYR A 12 11.29 -1.57 4.08
C TYR A 12 10.10 -2.18 3.32
N SER A 13 8.90 -1.78 3.71
CA SER A 13 7.63 -2.33 3.19
C SER A 13 7.28 -1.89 1.77
N CYS A 14 7.77 -0.74 1.31
CA CYS A 14 7.64 -0.27 -0.06
C CYS A 14 8.60 0.88 -0.31
N THR A 15 8.71 1.31 -1.56
CA THR A 15 9.57 2.43 -1.95
C THR A 15 9.24 3.74 -1.18
N ALA A 16 7.97 3.97 -0.80
CA ALA A 16 7.56 5.18 -0.06
C ALA A 16 7.97 5.21 1.43
N THR A 17 8.50 4.10 1.95
CA THR A 17 8.98 3.99 3.34
C THR A 17 10.51 3.94 3.46
N VAL A 18 11.22 3.83 2.33
CA VAL A 18 12.69 3.81 2.30
C VAL A 18 13.27 5.08 2.93
N GLY A 19 14.30 4.90 3.78
CA GLY A 19 15.00 5.99 4.46
C GLY A 19 14.34 6.48 5.75
N LYS A 20 13.14 6.00 6.08
CA LYS A 20 12.44 6.31 7.35
C LYS A 20 12.80 5.28 8.41
N ALA A 21 13.61 5.68 9.39
CA ALA A 21 14.18 4.75 10.38
C ALA A 21 13.10 4.01 11.21
N ASP A 22 11.96 4.65 11.44
CA ASP A 22 10.78 4.11 12.13
C ASP A 22 9.96 3.11 11.29
N GLU A 23 10.18 3.07 9.97
CA GLU A 23 9.56 2.12 9.04
C GLU A 23 10.44 0.90 8.71
N LEU A 24 11.62 0.79 9.33
CA LEU A 24 12.57 -0.28 9.09
C LEU A 24 11.93 -1.65 9.40
N LEU A 25 11.92 -2.56 8.43
CA LEU A 25 11.47 -3.96 8.61
C LEU A 25 12.60 -4.92 9.00
N GLY A 26 13.86 -4.52 8.81
CA GLY A 26 15.01 -5.35 9.12
C GLY A 26 16.22 -4.97 8.29
N THR A 27 17.22 -5.85 8.28
CA THR A 27 18.47 -5.67 7.54
C THR A 27 18.80 -6.94 6.77
N TYR A 28 19.50 -6.79 5.66
CA TYR A 28 20.08 -7.90 4.89
C TYR A 28 21.62 -7.86 4.86
N TYR A 29 22.22 -6.75 5.32
CA TYR A 29 23.67 -6.58 5.45
C TYR A 29 23.96 -5.56 6.58
N PRO A 30 25.05 -5.70 7.36
CA PRO A 30 25.98 -6.84 7.37
C PRO A 30 25.38 -8.09 8.00
N GLU A 31 24.34 -7.93 8.81
CA GLU A 31 23.61 -9.02 9.44
C GLU A 31 22.17 -9.06 8.95
N ILE A 32 21.62 -10.28 8.85
CA ILE A 32 20.23 -10.49 8.47
C ILE A 32 19.36 -10.36 9.72
N SER A 33 18.41 -9.42 9.70
CA SER A 33 17.41 -9.24 10.74
C SER A 33 16.03 -9.01 10.14
N ARG A 34 14.98 -9.42 10.85
CA ARG A 34 13.58 -9.25 10.43
C ARG A 34 12.70 -8.90 11.61
N LYS A 35 11.86 -7.87 11.46
CA LYS A 35 10.80 -7.50 12.40
C LYS A 35 9.50 -8.20 11.99
N ASN A 36 9.44 -9.51 12.22
CA ASN A 36 8.36 -10.38 11.73
C ASN A 36 6.96 -9.85 12.07
N SER A 37 6.74 -9.32 13.29
CA SER A 37 5.44 -8.78 13.69
C SER A 37 4.97 -7.58 12.84
N ILE A 38 5.91 -6.78 12.32
CA ILE A 38 5.58 -5.65 11.44
C ILE A 38 5.42 -6.14 9.99
N ILE A 39 6.26 -7.09 9.58
CA ILE A 39 6.16 -7.74 8.25
C ILE A 39 4.79 -8.39 8.09
N GLU A 40 4.35 -9.20 9.07
CA GLU A 40 3.04 -9.86 9.07
C GLU A 40 1.87 -8.86 8.99
N GLN A 41 1.99 -7.68 9.61
CA GLN A 41 0.98 -6.62 9.47
C GLN A 41 0.91 -6.04 8.06
N TRP A 42 2.06 -5.86 7.39
CA TRP A 42 2.10 -5.41 6.00
C TRP A 42 1.59 -6.50 5.04
N GLU A 43 1.91 -7.76 5.32
CA GLU A 43 1.50 -8.90 4.49
C GLU A 43 0.03 -9.27 4.63
N SER A 44 -0.58 -9.02 5.79
CA SER A 44 -2.01 -9.23 6.02
C SER A 44 -2.91 -8.15 5.42
N ARG A 45 -2.33 -7.08 4.87
CA ARG A 45 -3.11 -5.97 4.31
C ARG A 45 -3.66 -6.30 2.93
N ASP A 46 -4.96 -6.53 2.87
CA ASP A 46 -5.77 -6.61 1.66
C ASP A 46 -7.19 -6.02 1.86
N ILE A 47 -8.00 -6.02 0.80
CA ILE A 47 -9.38 -5.50 0.80
C ILE A 47 -10.32 -6.24 1.77
N THR A 48 -9.99 -7.48 2.15
CA THR A 48 -10.76 -8.28 3.13
C THR A 48 -10.35 -7.95 4.56
N SER A 49 -9.11 -7.51 4.77
CA SER A 49 -8.57 -7.10 6.08
C SER A 49 -8.96 -5.67 6.48
N ILE A 50 -9.23 -4.78 5.49
CA ILE A 50 -9.57 -3.37 5.72
C ILE A 50 -11.09 -3.24 5.92
N PRO A 51 -11.59 -2.85 7.11
CA PRO A 51 -13.02 -2.87 7.42
C PRO A 51 -13.90 -2.10 6.42
N GLU A 52 -13.44 -0.93 5.99
CA GLU A 52 -14.19 -0.07 5.06
C GLU A 52 -14.20 -0.62 3.62
N CYS A 53 -13.29 -1.53 3.28
CA CYS A 53 -13.17 -2.08 1.93
C CYS A 53 -14.04 -3.31 1.71
N LYS A 54 -14.39 -4.07 2.76
CA LYS A 54 -15.12 -5.35 2.67
C LYS A 54 -16.36 -5.30 1.79
N GLU A 55 -17.17 -4.25 1.95
CA GLU A 55 -18.43 -4.03 1.23
C GLU A 55 -18.34 -2.91 0.17
N CYS A 56 -17.12 -2.44 -0.15
CA CYS A 56 -16.93 -1.35 -1.09
C CYS A 56 -17.11 -1.85 -2.53
N SER A 57 -18.00 -1.20 -3.30
CA SER A 57 -18.32 -1.59 -4.68
C SER A 57 -17.15 -1.46 -5.66
N VAL A 58 -16.11 -0.69 -5.31
CA VAL A 58 -14.92 -0.47 -6.14
C VAL A 58 -13.65 -1.08 -5.54
N GLN A 59 -13.77 -1.95 -4.53
CA GLN A 59 -12.61 -2.52 -3.82
C GLN A 59 -11.61 -3.23 -4.74
N LEU A 60 -12.11 -3.93 -5.77
CA LEU A 60 -11.28 -4.65 -6.73
C LEU A 60 -10.53 -3.71 -7.68
N ALA A 61 -11.03 -2.49 -7.90
CA ALA A 61 -10.39 -1.50 -8.75
C ALA A 61 -9.27 -0.75 -8.00
N CYS A 62 -9.45 -0.48 -6.70
CA CYS A 62 -8.53 0.35 -5.93
C CYS A 62 -7.59 -0.42 -4.99
N GLY A 63 -7.88 -1.69 -4.68
CA GLY A 63 -7.09 -2.53 -3.77
C GLY A 63 -6.99 -2.00 -2.33
N GLY A 64 -7.87 -1.08 -1.92
CA GLY A 64 -7.83 -0.42 -0.62
C GLY A 64 -6.83 0.74 -0.50
N GLY A 65 -6.24 1.17 -1.62
CA GLY A 65 -5.33 2.33 -1.66
C GLY A 65 -3.95 2.07 -1.03
N CYS A 66 -3.17 3.14 -0.83
CA CYS A 66 -1.79 3.07 -0.36
C CYS A 66 -1.68 2.83 1.16
N GLY A 67 -1.08 1.70 1.56
CA GLY A 67 -0.85 1.37 2.98
C GLY A 67 0.07 2.35 3.72
N SER A 68 1.08 2.90 3.05
CA SER A 68 1.99 3.89 3.66
C SER A 68 1.27 5.19 4.00
N VAL A 69 0.43 5.69 3.08
CA VAL A 69 -0.39 6.88 3.32
C VAL A 69 -1.43 6.63 4.42
N ALA A 70 -2.10 5.48 4.38
CA ALA A 70 -3.07 5.10 5.39
C ALA A 70 -2.43 5.06 6.80
N LYS A 71 -1.25 4.43 6.93
CA LYS A 71 -0.48 4.37 8.18
C LYS A 71 -0.06 5.76 8.65
N ASN A 72 0.47 6.61 7.78
CA ASN A 72 0.87 7.98 8.14
C ASN A 72 -0.32 8.81 8.66
N ARG A 73 -1.51 8.64 8.09
CA ARG A 73 -2.71 9.39 8.48
C ARG A 73 -3.37 8.85 9.75
N THR A 74 -3.38 7.54 9.94
CA THR A 74 -4.23 6.87 10.95
C THR A 74 -3.46 6.11 12.03
N GLY A 75 -2.15 5.92 11.86
CA GLY A 75 -1.33 5.01 12.65
C GLY A 75 -1.54 3.53 12.34
N LYS A 76 -2.46 3.17 11.44
CA LYS A 76 -2.82 1.78 11.14
C LYS A 76 -2.52 1.44 9.68
N ILE A 77 -1.83 0.31 9.45
CA ILE A 77 -1.53 -0.21 8.10
C ILE A 77 -2.83 -0.70 7.43
N CYS A 78 -3.65 -1.44 8.17
CA CYS A 78 -4.96 -1.94 7.72
C CYS A 78 -6.06 -0.86 7.87
N ALA A 79 -5.79 0.31 7.32
CA ALA A 79 -6.77 1.35 7.08
C ALA A 79 -6.85 1.65 5.58
N SER A 80 -7.99 2.15 5.14
CA SER A 80 -8.20 2.55 3.76
C SER A 80 -7.43 3.83 3.41
N ASP A 81 -6.96 3.96 2.16
CA ASP A 81 -6.61 5.26 1.57
C ASP A 81 -7.53 5.53 0.37
N CYS A 82 -8.81 5.78 0.66
CA CYS A 82 -9.81 6.01 -0.38
C CYS A 82 -9.49 7.25 -1.24
N ARG A 83 -9.72 7.10 -2.55
CA ARG A 83 -9.59 8.13 -3.59
C ARG A 83 -10.90 8.14 -4.41
N PRO A 84 -11.18 9.18 -5.21
CA PRO A 84 -12.36 9.22 -6.07
C PRO A 84 -12.20 8.28 -7.29
N VAL A 85 -12.04 6.99 -7.03
CA VAL A 85 -11.69 5.98 -8.04
C VAL A 85 -12.82 5.81 -9.04
N LYS A 86 -14.07 5.88 -8.58
CA LYS A 86 -15.24 5.79 -9.46
C LYS A 86 -15.24 6.91 -10.49
N GLU A 87 -15.09 8.15 -10.03
CA GLU A 87 -15.09 9.35 -10.87
C GLU A 87 -13.89 9.36 -11.83
N LEU A 88 -12.70 8.96 -11.34
CA LEU A 88 -11.51 8.85 -12.18
C LEU A 88 -11.64 7.77 -13.26
N MET A 89 -12.29 6.65 -12.94
CA MET A 89 -12.57 5.60 -13.93
C MET A 89 -13.60 6.08 -14.95
N GLU A 90 -14.69 6.72 -14.52
CA GLU A 90 -15.70 7.30 -15.42
C GLU A 90 -15.06 8.29 -16.39
N LEU A 91 -14.21 9.20 -15.90
CA LEU A 91 -13.47 10.14 -16.75
C LEU A 91 -12.57 9.41 -17.76
N GLY A 92 -11.84 8.37 -17.33
CA GLY A 92 -10.98 7.58 -18.20
C GLY A 92 -11.75 6.82 -19.27
N PHE A 93 -12.91 6.25 -18.93
CA PHE A 93 -13.78 5.56 -19.89
C PHE A 93 -14.36 6.53 -20.92
N SER A 94 -14.88 7.69 -20.49
CA SER A 94 -15.36 8.72 -21.43
C SER A 94 -14.26 9.10 -22.43
N ALA A 95 -13.05 9.41 -21.95
CA ALA A 95 -11.93 9.78 -22.82
C ALA A 95 -11.47 8.67 -23.77
N TYR A 96 -11.56 7.40 -23.36
CA TYR A 96 -11.20 6.24 -24.18
C TYR A 96 -12.24 5.99 -25.29
N PHE A 97 -13.53 6.02 -24.93
CA PHE A 97 -14.61 5.79 -25.89
C PHE A 97 -14.79 6.95 -26.86
N ASP A 98 -14.55 8.20 -26.44
CA ASP A 98 -14.59 9.38 -27.33
C ASP A 98 -13.54 9.34 -28.45
N GLN A 99 -12.41 8.65 -28.25
CA GLN A 99 -11.35 8.46 -29.26
C GLN A 99 -11.62 7.30 -30.22
N SER A 100 -12.71 6.56 -30.03
CA SER A 100 -13.09 5.39 -30.85
C SER A 100 -13.98 5.75 -32.05
N HIS A 101 -14.20 7.05 -32.29
CA HIS A 101 -14.96 7.63 -33.41
C HIS A 101 -14.05 8.48 -34.30
#